data_AF-A0A857DKA1-F1
#
_entry.id   AF-A0A857DKA1-F1
#
_cell.length_a   1.000
_cell.length_b   1.000
_cell.length_c   1.000
_cell.angle_alpha   90.00
_cell.angle_beta   90.00
_cell.angle_gamma   90.00
#
_symmetry.space_group_name_H-M   'P 1'
#
loop_
_entity.id
_entity.type
_entity.pdbx_description
1 polymer ?
#
loop_
_entity_poly.entity_id
_entity_poly.type
_entity_poly.pdbx_seq_one_letter_code
_entity_poly.pdbx_strand_id
1 'polypeptide(L)' 'MSKFTVEETNLMCIYNTGSRADLLSELSEMQKHLEADETELLDLTKTVMDKLSAMNDIEFESLSAELIPDFEEQEE' A
#
# COMPACT_ATOMS: atom_id res chain seq x y z
N MET A 1 -16.39 -4.96 -5.73
CA MET A 1 -15.33 -4.10 -6.29
C MET A 1 -14.31 -3.94 -5.20
N SER A 2 -13.06 -4.32 -5.44
CA SER A 2 -11.97 -4.11 -4.49
C SER A 2 -11.86 -2.62 -4.16
N LYS A 3 -11.62 -2.27 -2.89
CA LYS A 3 -11.47 -0.87 -2.46
C LYS A 3 -10.25 -0.18 -3.10
N PHE A 4 -9.33 -1.00 -3.62
CA PHE A 4 -8.10 -0.59 -4.29
C PHE A 4 -8.01 -1.17 -5.70
N THR A 5 -7.32 -0.45 -6.58
CA THR A 5 -6.93 -0.95 -7.90
C THR A 5 -5.74 -1.91 -7.79
N VAL A 6 -5.39 -2.58 -8.89
CA VAL A 6 -4.25 -3.49 -8.93
C VAL A 6 -2.95 -2.74 -8.64
N GLU A 7 -2.78 -1.54 -9.20
CA GLU A 7 -1.60 -0.69 -8.99
C GLU A 7 -1.48 -0.24 -7.54
N GLU A 8 -2.60 0.13 -6.92
CA GLU A 8 -2.66 0.52 -5.52
C GLU A 8 -2.32 -0.65 -4.59
N THR A 9 -2.88 -1.83 -4.86
CA THR A 9 -2.57 -3.05 -4.12
C THR A 9 -1.09 -3.41 -4.26
N ASN A 10 -0.55 -3.37 -5.47
CA ASN A 10 0.88 -3.65 -5.70
C ASN A 10 1.78 -2.68 -4.94
N LEU A 11 1.45 -1.38 -4.94
CA LEU A 11 2.18 -0.38 -4.17
C LEU A 11 2.14 -0.72 -2.67
N MET A 12 0.96 -1.03 -2.13
CA MET A 12 0.83 -1.41 -0.73
C MET A 12 1.61 -2.69 -0.41
N CYS A 13 1.61 -3.71 -1.25
CA CYS A 13 2.39 -4.94 -1.04
C CYS A 13 3.89 -4.68 -0.91
N ILE A 14 4.44 -3.70 -1.62
CA ILE A 14 5.86 -3.34 -1.55
C ILE A 14 6.22 -2.70 -0.20
N TYR A 15 5.33 -1.85 0.33
CA TYR A 15 5.59 -1.03 1.53
C TYR A 15 4.88 -1.53 2.79
N ASN A 16 4.07 -2.59 2.70
CA ASN A 16 3.30 -3.09 3.84
C ASN A 16 4.23 -3.78 4.86
N THR A 17 4.34 -3.15 6.03
CA THR A 17 5.17 -3.59 7.15
C THR A 17 4.36 -4.21 8.28
N GLY A 18 3.05 -4.40 8.09
CA GLY A 18 2.19 -5.20 8.96
C GLY A 18 1.03 -4.44 9.60
N SER A 19 1.08 -3.12 9.70
CA SER A 19 -0.04 -2.31 10.20
C SER A 19 -0.39 -1.13 9.27
N ARG A 20 -1.63 -0.65 9.38
CA ARG A 20 -2.10 0.52 8.60
C ARG A 20 -1.26 1.77 8.87
N ALA A 21 -0.90 1.98 10.14
CA ALA A 21 -0.11 3.14 10.56
C ALA A 21 1.32 3.05 10.02
N ASP A 22 1.92 1.86 10.05
CA ASP A 22 3.27 1.67 9.54
C ASP A 22 3.30 1.80 8.00
N LEU A 23 2.32 1.23 7.29
CA LEU A 23 2.18 1.42 5.85
C LEU A 23 2.03 2.91 5.47
N LEU A 24 1.22 3.68 6.20
CA LEU A 24 1.09 5.12 5.99
C LEU A 24 2.43 5.85 6.22
N SER A 25 3.19 5.43 7.23
CA SER A 25 4.51 6.00 7.52
C SER A 25 5.51 5.71 6.40
N GLU A 26 5.57 4.46 5.92
CA GLU A 26 6.46 4.05 4.83
C GLU A 26 6.12 4.76 3.52
N LEU A 27 4.84 4.86 3.17
CA LEU A 27 4.40 5.62 1.98
C LEU A 27 4.74 7.11 2.10
N SER A 28 4.61 7.69 3.30
CA SER A 28 5.00 9.08 3.54
C SER A 28 6.50 9.29 3.45
N GLU A 29 7.32 8.30 3.84
CA GLU A 29 8.78 8.37 3.70
C GLU A 29 9.18 8.23 2.23
N MET A 30 8.61 7.24 1.52
CA MET A 30 8.82 7.04 0.09
C MET A 30 8.49 8.30 -0.72
N GLN A 31 7.40 8.98 -0.39
CA GLN A 31 7.00 10.21 -1.08
C GLN A 31 8.07 11.31 -1.03
N LYS A 32 8.93 11.34 0.01
CA LYS A 32 10.02 12.32 0.13
C LYS A 32 11.17 12.06 -0.83
N HIS A 33 11.27 10.83 -1.35
CA HIS A 33 12.27 10.41 -2.31
C HIS A 33 11.83 10.61 -3.76
N LEU A 34 10.55 10.92 -4.00
CA LEU A 34 10.04 11.14 -5.35
C LEU A 34 10.52 12.47 -5.92
N GLU A 35 10.95 12.44 -7.17
CA GLU A 35 11.28 13.63 -7.95
C GLU A 35 10.01 14.31 -8.47
N ALA A 36 10.12 15.58 -8.86
CA ALA A 36 8.97 16.40 -9.25
C ALA A 36 8.27 15.93 -10.54
N ASP A 37 8.97 15.17 -11.37
CA ASP A 37 8.47 14.58 -12.61
C ASP A 37 7.85 13.19 -12.41
N GLU A 38 7.99 12.57 -11.24
CA GLU A 38 7.33 11.30 -10.87
C GLU A 38 5.86 11.50 -10.46
N THR A 39 5.11 12.27 -11.25
CA THR A 39 3.76 12.71 -10.90
C THR A 39 2.75 11.57 -10.81
N GLU A 40 2.88 10.54 -11.65
CA GLU A 40 1.99 9.38 -11.63
C GLU A 40 2.13 8.57 -10.34
N LEU A 41 3.36 8.29 -9.92
CA LEU A 41 3.63 7.58 -8.67
C LEU A 41 3.25 8.44 -7.45
N LEU A 42 3.46 9.75 -7.53
CA LEU A 42 3.05 10.69 -6.49
C LEU A 42 1.52 10.69 -6.29
N ASP A 43 0.76 10.74 -7.37
CA ASP A 43 -0.70 10.75 -7.34
C ASP A 43 -1.27 9.39 -6.90
N LEU A 44 -0.65 8.29 -7.34
CA LEU A 44 -0.98 6.94 -6.87
C LEU A 44 -0.77 6.84 -5.35
N THR A 45 0.38 7.27 -4.86
CA THR A 45 0.74 7.24 -3.43
C THR A 45 -0.23 8.05 -2.60
N LYS A 46 -0.56 9.28 -3.02
CA LYS A 46 -1.56 10.12 -2.34
C LYS A 46 -2.93 9.46 -2.29
N THR A 47 -3.38 8.90 -3.42
CA THR A 47 -4.68 8.23 -3.49
C THR A 47 -4.75 7.04 -2.54
N VAL A 48 -3.68 6.24 -2.45
CA VAL A 48 -3.58 5.14 -1.48
C VAL A 48 -3.60 5.65 -0.05
N MET A 49 -2.80 6.67 0.28
CA MET A 49 -2.73 7.25 1.63
C MET A 49 -4.08 7.85 2.07
N ASP A 50 -4.82 8.50 1.17
CA ASP A 50 -6.14 9.05 1.46
C ASP A 50 -7.15 7.94 1.78
N LYS A 51 -7.14 6.85 1.00
CA LYS A 51 -7.99 5.67 1.25
C LYS A 51 -7.64 4.98 2.57
N LEU A 52 -6.35 4.80 2.87
CA LEU A 52 -5.86 4.23 4.13
C LEU A 52 -6.20 5.11 5.33
N SER A 53 -6.19 6.44 5.16
CA SER A 53 -6.55 7.39 6.21
C SER A 53 -8.07 7.43 6.46
N ALA A 54 -8.87 7.14 5.43
CA ALA A 54 -10.34 7.11 5.52
C ALA A 54 -10.88 5.81 6.15
N MET A 55 -10.07 4.76 6.28
CA MET A 55 -10.45 3.49 6.90
C MET A 55 -9.88 3.32 8.31
N ASN A 56 -10.49 2.42 9.07
CA ASN A 56 -10.00 2.04 10.39
C ASN A 56 -9.13 0.77 10.34
N ASP A 57 -8.46 0.46 11.46
CA ASP A 57 -7.55 -0.68 11.56
C ASP A 57 -8.26 -2.03 11.34
N ILE A 58 -9.54 -2.17 11.73
CA ILE A 58 -10.31 -3.42 11.53
C ILE A 58 -10.58 -3.67 10.04
N GLU A 59 -10.88 -2.60 9.29
CA GLU A 59 -11.03 -2.69 7.84
C GLU A 59 -9.70 -3.01 7.16
N PHE A 60 -8.59 -2.49 7.66
CA PHE A 60 -7.26 -2.78 7.15
C PHE A 60 -6.84 -4.24 7.42
N GLU A 61 -7.13 -4.79 8.59
CA GLU A 61 -6.88 -6.22 8.89
C GLU A 61 -7.62 -7.17 7.94
N SER A 62 -8.78 -6.77 7.44
CA SER A 62 -9.49 -7.56 6.42
C SER A 62 -8.80 -7.50 5.05
N LEU A 63 -8.12 -6.39 4.76
CA LEU A 63 -7.35 -6.18 3.52
C LEU A 63 -5.95 -6.79 3.60
N SER A 64 -5.33 -6.80 4.78
CA SER A 64 -3.94 -7.24 4.97
C SER A 64 -3.72 -8.67 4.47
N ALA A 65 -4.75 -9.53 4.54
CA ALA A 65 -4.74 -10.87 3.96
C ALA A 65 -4.54 -10.88 2.42
N GLU A 66 -5.00 -9.86 1.70
CA GLU A 66 -4.79 -9.69 0.25
C GLU A 66 -3.44 -9.04 -0.08
N LEU A 67 -2.77 -8.43 0.91
CA LEU A 67 -1.47 -7.77 0.76
C LEU A 67 -0.28 -8.69 1.03
N ILE A 68 -0.53 -9.90 1.54
CA ILE A 68 0.52 -10.91 1.70
C ILE A 68 0.79 -11.47 0.30
N PRO A 69 2.02 -11.32 -0.23
CA PRO A 69 2.34 -11.95 -1.49
C PRO A 69 2.27 -13.46 -1.31
N ASP A 70 1.50 -14.11 -2.18
CA ASP A 70 1.34 -15.56 -2.23
C ASP A 70 2.62 -16.20 -2.80
N PHE A 71 3.71 -16.10 -2.01
CA PHE A 71 4.88 -16.91 -2.23
C PHE A 71 4.55 -18.31 -1.73
N GLU A 72 3.92 -19.13 -2.56
CA GLU A 72 4.11 -20.57 -2.43
C GLU A 72 5.62 -20.80 -2.49
N GLU A 73 6.23 -21.18 -1.37
CA GLU A 73 7.57 -21.75 -1.37
C GLU A 73 7.52 -22.94 -2.33
N GLN A 74 7.96 -22.75 -3.57
CA GLN A 74 8.28 -23.85 -4.45
C GLN A 74 9.51 -24.51 -3.84
N GLU A 75 9.28 -25.44 -2.91
CA GLU A 75 10.28 -26.41 -2.48
C GLU A 75 10.76 -27.16 -3.74
N GLU A 76 12.00 -26.92 -4.17
CA GLU A 76 12.71 -27.75 -5.16
C GLU A 76 13.09 -29.12 -4.58
#